data_AF-X1MAF4-F1
#
_entry.id   AF-X1MAF4-F1
#
_cell.length_a   1.000
_cell.length_b   1.000
_cell.length_c   1.000
_cell.angle_alpha   90.00
_cell.angle_beta   90.00
_cell.angle_gamma   90.00
#
_symmetry.space_group_name_H-M   'P 1'
#
loop_
_entity.id
_entity.type
_entity.pdbx_description
1 polymer ?
#
loop_
_entity_poly.entity_id
_entity_poly.type
_entity_poly.pdbx_seq_one_letter_code
_entity_poly.pdbx_strand_id
1 'polypeptide(L)'
;FRLITHRETGATLKVVAADSDVVGGKKAVGVLIDEAWLFGKNPKAADMIREATGGLLSRPEGFVIWLTTQSNEPPAGVFRSKLNYARGVRDGRINDNRFLPIIYEFSKEMIDSGAARKPENFHLVNPNMGFSVDRPTLERLFMQAEIDGEAELRGFLAKHLNIEIGLALMSDAWVGAEFWEPQAATWLNLEQILERCEVIDVGGDGGGLDDLLGLAVIGREAGTRRWFHWAHAWAHPSVLERRKSEAPRIKDLEAIGDLTIVKRIGDDVEEF
;
A
#
# COMPACT_ATOMS: atom_id res chain seq x y z
N PHE A 1 -16.54 10.62 -24.84
CA PHE A 1 -15.80 11.27 -23.74
C PHE A 1 -16.47 12.61 -23.44
N ARG A 2 -16.50 13.05 -22.18
CA ARG A 2 -17.00 14.38 -21.81
C ARG A 2 -15.83 15.37 -21.84
N LEU A 3 -16.02 16.50 -22.52
CA LEU A 3 -15.07 17.62 -22.53
C LEU A 3 -15.66 18.81 -21.78
N ILE A 4 -14.84 19.47 -20.99
CA ILE A 4 -15.11 20.79 -20.43
C ILE A 4 -14.17 21.76 -21.13
N THR A 5 -14.69 22.81 -21.75
CA THR A 5 -13.90 23.80 -22.48
C THR A 5 -14.03 25.17 -21.81
N HIS A 6 -12.90 25.78 -21.47
CA HIS A 6 -12.86 27.16 -21.01
C HIS A 6 -13.05 28.10 -22.21
N ARG A 7 -14.09 28.95 -22.18
CA ARG A 7 -14.53 29.72 -23.35
C ARG A 7 -13.58 30.84 -23.78
N GLU A 8 -12.81 31.39 -22.85
CA GLU A 8 -11.90 32.50 -23.15
C GLU A 8 -10.53 32.00 -23.65
N THR A 9 -10.00 30.95 -23.01
CA THR A 9 -8.64 30.44 -23.31
C THR A 9 -8.65 29.28 -24.30
N GLY A 10 -9.81 28.66 -24.54
CA GLY A 10 -9.94 27.44 -25.34
C GLY A 10 -9.35 26.19 -24.68
N ALA A 11 -8.88 26.27 -23.43
CA ALA A 11 -8.35 25.12 -22.70
C ALA A 11 -9.43 24.05 -22.53
N THR A 12 -9.05 22.77 -22.66
CA THR A 12 -9.98 21.65 -22.55
C THR A 12 -9.55 20.66 -21.47
N LEU A 13 -10.52 20.19 -20.68
CA LEU A 13 -10.38 19.08 -19.75
C LEU A 13 -11.17 17.89 -20.29
N LYS A 14 -10.51 16.74 -20.41
CA LYS A 14 -11.09 15.49 -20.88
C LYS A 14 -11.14 14.48 -19.74
N VAL A 15 -12.35 14.05 -19.38
CA VAL A 15 -12.54 12.99 -18.39
C VAL A 15 -12.36 11.63 -19.06
N VAL A 16 -11.50 10.80 -18.48
CA VAL A 16 -11.18 9.45 -18.95
C VAL A 16 -11.43 8.49 -17.79
N ALA A 17 -12.18 7.41 -18.05
CA ALA A 17 -12.43 6.39 -17.05
C ALA A 17 -11.22 5.44 -16.94
N ALA A 18 -10.91 5.04 -15.70
CA ALA A 18 -9.80 4.16 -15.35
C ALA A 18 -9.90 2.73 -15.94
N ASP A 19 -11.09 2.28 -16.35
CA ASP A 19 -11.30 0.94 -16.92
C ASP A 19 -11.21 0.90 -18.45
N SER A 20 -11.01 2.04 -19.10
CA SER A 20 -11.05 2.09 -20.56
C SER A 20 -9.67 1.83 -21.15
N ASP A 21 -9.56 0.86 -22.07
CA ASP A 21 -8.44 0.66 -23.02
C ASP A 21 -8.22 1.88 -23.96
N VAL A 22 -8.74 3.05 -23.60
CA VAL A 22 -8.88 4.26 -24.40
C VAL A 22 -7.87 5.32 -23.94
N VAL A 23 -6.77 4.94 -23.29
CA VAL A 23 -5.76 5.89 -22.81
C VAL A 23 -4.72 6.25 -23.89
N GLY A 24 -4.68 5.49 -24.99
CA GLY A 24 -3.77 5.72 -26.10
C GLY A 24 -3.91 7.04 -26.88
N GLY A 25 -2.75 7.56 -27.29
CA GLY A 25 -2.62 8.59 -28.33
C GLY A 25 -3.00 10.02 -27.93
N LYS A 26 -3.13 10.33 -26.63
CA LYS A 26 -3.58 11.66 -26.18
C LYS A 26 -2.40 12.58 -25.88
N LYS A 27 -2.31 13.68 -26.65
CA LYS A 27 -1.39 14.79 -26.38
C LYS A 27 -2.01 15.72 -25.33
N ALA A 28 -1.80 15.43 -24.05
CA ALA A 28 -2.15 16.34 -22.96
C ALA A 28 -0.95 17.19 -22.55
N VAL A 29 -1.20 18.37 -21.96
CA VAL A 29 -0.17 19.19 -21.28
C VAL A 29 -0.19 18.94 -19.78
N GLY A 30 -1.34 18.62 -19.20
CA GLY A 30 -1.47 18.20 -17.80
C GLY A 30 -2.23 16.88 -17.72
N VAL A 31 -1.76 15.98 -16.85
CA VAL A 31 -2.46 14.72 -16.52
C VAL A 31 -2.79 14.75 -15.03
N LEU A 32 -4.05 14.55 -14.68
CA LEU A 32 -4.50 14.42 -13.30
C LEU A 32 -4.93 12.97 -13.05
N ILE A 33 -4.30 12.35 -12.06
CA ILE A 33 -4.62 11.01 -11.58
C ILE A 33 -5.26 11.20 -10.21
N ASP A 34 -6.56 11.03 -10.16
CA ASP A 34 -7.37 11.17 -8.95
C ASP A 34 -7.57 9.82 -8.27
N GLU A 35 -7.76 9.81 -6.95
CA GLU A 35 -7.97 8.60 -6.14
C GLU A 35 -6.93 7.49 -6.45
N ALA A 36 -5.65 7.84 -6.40
CA ALA A 36 -4.55 6.95 -6.81
C ALA A 36 -4.57 5.57 -6.15
N TRP A 37 -5.07 5.47 -4.91
CA TRP A 37 -5.22 4.21 -4.18
C TRP A 37 -6.11 3.17 -4.90
N LEU A 38 -7.12 3.59 -5.68
CA LEU A 38 -7.96 2.68 -6.47
C LEU A 38 -7.15 1.91 -7.51
N PHE A 39 -6.08 2.51 -8.02
CA PHE A 39 -5.20 1.87 -9.00
C PHE A 39 -4.24 0.86 -8.39
N GLY A 40 -4.05 0.85 -7.05
CA GLY A 40 -3.15 -0.06 -6.38
C GLY A 40 -3.49 -1.54 -6.60
N LYS A 41 -4.78 -1.87 -6.70
CA LYS A 41 -5.30 -3.22 -6.97
C LYS A 41 -5.41 -3.56 -8.45
N ASN A 42 -5.21 -2.60 -9.34
CA ASN A 42 -5.37 -2.83 -10.78
C ASN A 42 -4.02 -3.23 -11.39
N PRO A 43 -3.84 -4.50 -11.83
CA PRO A 43 -2.56 -4.97 -12.37
C PRO A 43 -2.15 -4.27 -13.68
N LYS A 44 -3.10 -3.65 -14.39
CA LYS A 44 -2.85 -2.88 -15.63
C LYS A 44 -2.57 -1.40 -15.37
N ALA A 45 -2.66 -0.94 -14.12
CA ALA A 45 -2.59 0.49 -13.81
C ALA A 45 -1.25 1.12 -14.23
N ALA A 46 -0.13 0.42 -14.05
CA ALA A 46 1.19 0.92 -14.42
C ALA A 46 1.27 1.23 -15.92
N ASP A 47 0.80 0.31 -16.77
CA ASP A 47 0.79 0.47 -18.21
C ASP A 47 -0.17 1.59 -18.64
N MET A 48 -1.36 1.63 -18.05
CA MET A 48 -2.33 2.68 -18.32
C MET A 48 -1.80 4.07 -17.97
N ILE A 49 -1.16 4.22 -16.80
CA ILE A 49 -0.58 5.51 -16.36
C ILE A 49 0.60 5.89 -17.27
N ARG A 50 1.43 4.93 -17.66
CA ARG A 50 2.54 5.14 -18.60
C ARG A 50 2.03 5.62 -19.96
N GLU A 51 0.94 5.04 -20.46
CA GLU A 51 0.29 5.47 -21.69
C GLU A 51 -0.33 6.87 -21.55
N ALA A 52 -1.00 7.15 -20.44
CA ALA A 52 -1.63 8.46 -20.15
C ALA A 52 -0.60 9.59 -20.13
N THR A 53 0.56 9.32 -19.55
CA THR A 53 1.63 10.30 -19.34
C THR A 53 2.64 10.35 -20.49
N GLY A 54 2.67 9.36 -21.37
CA GLY A 54 3.64 9.27 -22.47
C GLY A 54 3.60 10.47 -23.43
N GLY A 55 2.44 11.10 -23.62
CA GLY A 55 2.30 12.30 -24.44
C GLY A 55 3.09 13.51 -23.92
N LEU A 56 3.40 13.54 -22.62
CA LEU A 56 4.14 14.62 -21.96
C LEU A 56 5.61 14.69 -22.39
N LEU A 57 6.18 13.60 -22.91
CA LEU A 57 7.56 13.60 -23.43
C LEU A 57 7.78 14.65 -24.54
N SER A 58 6.72 15.02 -25.26
CA SER A 58 6.76 16.03 -26.31
C SER A 58 6.44 17.46 -25.82
N ARG A 59 6.26 17.66 -24.51
CA ARG A 59 5.80 18.91 -23.89
C ARG A 59 6.71 19.25 -22.69
N PRO A 60 7.72 20.11 -22.85
CA PRO A 60 8.63 20.48 -21.75
C PRO A 60 7.94 21.05 -20.52
N GLU A 61 6.84 21.78 -20.71
CA GLU A 61 6.00 22.37 -19.65
C GLU A 61 4.94 21.39 -19.09
N GLY A 62 4.99 20.13 -19.52
CA GLY A 62 4.00 19.14 -19.15
C GLY A 62 4.11 18.71 -17.70
N PHE A 63 2.99 18.41 -17.04
CA PHE A 63 2.97 18.02 -15.64
C PHE A 63 1.97 16.91 -15.32
N VAL A 64 2.21 16.21 -14.22
CA VAL A 64 1.30 15.19 -13.67
C VAL A 64 0.94 15.56 -12.23
N ILE A 65 -0.35 15.60 -11.93
CA ILE A 65 -0.87 15.76 -10.56
C ILE A 65 -1.39 14.41 -10.10
N TRP A 66 -0.95 13.97 -8.94
CA TRP A 66 -1.47 12.79 -8.25
C TRP A 66 -2.23 13.24 -7.02
N LEU A 67 -3.49 12.83 -6.91
CA LEU A 67 -4.33 13.06 -5.75
C LEU A 67 -4.75 11.70 -5.19
N THR A 68 -4.67 11.56 -3.87
CA THR A 68 -5.07 10.33 -3.19
C THR A 68 -5.28 10.59 -1.71
N THR A 69 -6.06 9.70 -1.10
CA THR A 69 -6.11 9.47 0.35
C THR A 69 -5.58 8.06 0.63
N GLN A 70 -5.42 7.72 1.91
CA GLN A 70 -5.19 6.33 2.32
C GLN A 70 -6.45 5.47 2.13
N SER A 71 -6.24 4.21 1.79
CA SER A 71 -7.28 3.18 1.72
C SER A 71 -7.51 2.51 3.08
N ASN A 72 -8.64 1.82 3.22
CA ASN A 72 -8.93 0.93 4.34
C ASN A 72 -8.09 -0.38 4.33
N GLU A 73 -7.17 -0.51 3.38
CA GLU A 73 -6.28 -1.64 3.18
C GLU A 73 -4.84 -1.15 2.98
N PRO A 74 -3.82 -2.01 3.19
CA PRO A 74 -2.43 -1.68 2.91
C PRO A 74 -2.21 -1.21 1.45
N PRO A 75 -1.38 -0.18 1.20
CA PRO A 75 -1.03 0.24 -0.15
C PRO A 75 -0.41 -0.91 -0.95
N ALA A 76 -0.78 -1.04 -2.23
CA ALA A 76 -0.20 -2.01 -3.15
C ALA A 76 0.10 -1.39 -4.53
N GLY A 77 0.96 -2.06 -5.31
CA GLY A 77 1.18 -1.74 -6.72
C GLY A 77 1.61 -0.30 -6.99
N VAL A 78 0.99 0.36 -7.97
CA VAL A 78 1.36 1.74 -8.37
C VAL A 78 1.15 2.75 -7.25
N PHE A 79 0.14 2.55 -6.39
CA PHE A 79 -0.12 3.44 -5.27
C PHE A 79 1.01 3.34 -4.24
N ARG A 80 1.36 2.12 -3.79
CA ARG A 80 2.48 1.89 -2.87
C ARG A 80 3.79 2.46 -3.42
N SER A 81 4.08 2.16 -4.69
CA SER A 81 5.28 2.64 -5.37
C SER A 81 5.36 4.16 -5.36
N LYS A 82 4.26 4.85 -5.71
CA LYS A 82 4.22 6.30 -5.77
C LYS A 82 4.27 6.96 -4.39
N LEU A 83 3.58 6.39 -3.41
CA LEU A 83 3.62 6.84 -2.02
C LEU A 83 5.03 6.75 -1.43
N ASN A 84 5.71 5.61 -1.63
CA ASN A 84 7.08 5.41 -1.18
C ASN A 84 8.07 6.37 -1.85
N TYR A 85 7.91 6.62 -3.15
CA TYR A 85 8.70 7.62 -3.87
C TYR A 85 8.48 9.02 -3.31
N ALA A 86 7.22 9.42 -3.09
CA ALA A 86 6.88 10.74 -2.58
C ALA A 86 7.45 10.97 -1.17
N ARG A 87 7.33 9.98 -0.27
CA ARG A 87 7.99 9.99 1.04
C ARG A 87 9.51 10.06 0.90
N GLY A 88 10.10 9.28 -0.01
CA GLY A 88 11.54 9.29 -0.28
C GLY A 88 12.06 10.67 -0.70
N VAL A 89 11.33 11.40 -1.54
CA VAL A 89 11.66 12.78 -1.93
C VAL A 89 11.50 13.74 -0.75
N ARG A 90 10.36 13.68 -0.03
CA ARG A 90 10.12 14.52 1.17
C ARG A 90 11.21 14.34 2.22
N ASP A 91 11.62 13.09 2.46
CA ASP A 91 12.61 12.73 3.49
C ASP A 91 14.06 12.95 3.02
N GLY A 92 14.28 13.40 1.77
CA GLY A 92 15.61 13.63 1.20
C GLY A 92 16.39 12.36 0.84
N ARG A 93 15.77 11.17 0.92
CA ARG A 93 16.35 9.89 0.46
C ARG A 93 16.46 9.83 -1.06
N ILE A 94 15.59 10.56 -1.77
CA ILE A 94 15.57 10.69 -3.23
C ILE A 94 15.72 12.18 -3.57
N ASN A 95 16.74 12.53 -4.36
CA ASN A 95 16.92 13.90 -4.83
C ASN A 95 16.27 14.09 -6.21
N ASP A 96 15.06 14.63 -6.23
CA ASP A 96 14.31 14.94 -7.46
C ASP A 96 13.66 16.33 -7.36
N ASN A 97 14.30 17.33 -7.98
CA ASN A 97 13.82 18.71 -7.98
C ASN A 97 12.63 18.96 -8.93
N ARG A 98 12.15 17.92 -9.64
CA ARG A 98 10.99 17.98 -10.54
C ARG A 98 9.75 17.32 -9.93
N PHE A 99 9.86 16.81 -8.69
CA PHE A 99 8.76 16.20 -7.97
C PHE A 99 8.49 16.95 -6.67
N LEU A 100 7.26 17.46 -6.51
CA LEU A 100 6.83 18.17 -5.31
C LEU A 100 5.85 17.29 -4.50
N PRO A 101 6.32 16.57 -3.47
CA PRO A 101 5.42 15.86 -2.56
C PRO A 101 4.74 16.85 -1.62
N ILE A 102 3.41 16.85 -1.61
CA ILE A 102 2.60 17.52 -0.59
C ILE A 102 1.85 16.42 0.15
N ILE A 103 2.31 16.06 1.34
CA ILE A 103 1.77 14.93 2.09
C ILE A 103 1.40 15.34 3.51
N TYR A 104 0.14 15.08 3.86
CA TYR A 104 -0.44 15.31 5.18
C TYR A 104 -0.50 13.99 5.93
N GLU A 105 0.50 13.73 6.78
CA GLU A 105 0.66 12.46 7.48
C GLU A 105 1.02 12.70 8.94
N PHE A 106 0.56 11.82 9.82
CA PHE A 106 1.12 11.76 11.17
C PHE A 106 2.52 11.15 11.14
N SER A 107 3.37 11.55 12.09
CA SER A 107 4.64 10.85 12.30
C SER A 107 4.37 9.44 12.85
N LYS A 108 5.33 8.53 12.62
CA LYS A 108 5.27 7.18 13.18
C LYS A 108 5.09 7.21 14.71
N GLU A 109 5.82 8.08 15.40
CA GLU A 109 5.72 8.26 16.85
C GLU A 109 4.30 8.65 17.31
N MET A 110 3.61 9.53 16.57
CA MET A 110 2.24 9.91 16.89
C MET A 110 1.24 8.77 16.69
N ILE A 111 1.47 7.91 15.70
CA ILE A 111 0.65 6.73 15.45
C ILE A 111 0.88 5.71 16.58
N ASP A 112 2.15 5.36 16.84
CA ASP A 112 2.54 4.34 17.81
C ASP A 112 2.13 4.72 19.25
N SER A 113 2.20 6.01 19.60
CA SER A 113 1.76 6.52 20.92
C SER A 113 0.24 6.68 21.07
N GLY A 114 -0.53 6.47 19.99
CA GLY A 114 -1.97 6.73 19.95
C GLY A 114 -2.35 8.21 19.90
N ALA A 115 -1.36 9.13 19.83
CA ALA A 115 -1.63 10.57 19.70
C ALA A 115 -2.42 10.91 18.43
N ALA A 116 -2.24 10.17 17.34
CA ALA A 116 -2.99 10.35 16.10
C ALA A 116 -4.51 10.10 16.25
N ARG A 117 -4.93 9.33 17.26
CA ARG A 117 -6.35 9.08 17.57
C ARG A 117 -7.00 10.20 18.40
N LYS A 118 -6.22 11.17 18.90
CA LYS A 118 -6.76 12.28 19.70
C LYS A 118 -7.36 13.35 18.79
N PRO A 119 -8.64 13.75 18.97
CA PRO A 119 -9.29 14.76 18.14
C PRO A 119 -8.57 16.11 18.06
N GLU A 120 -7.85 16.50 19.12
CA GLU A 120 -7.01 17.70 19.13
C GLU A 120 -5.98 17.70 17.99
N ASN A 121 -5.45 16.53 17.59
CA ASN A 121 -4.40 16.37 16.60
C ASN A 121 -4.90 16.24 15.15
N PHE A 122 -6.21 16.08 14.93
CA PHE A 122 -6.76 15.84 13.58
C PHE A 122 -6.44 16.95 12.56
N HIS A 123 -6.18 18.18 13.04
CA HIS A 123 -5.85 19.33 12.19
C HIS A 123 -4.50 19.20 11.49
N LEU A 124 -3.59 18.36 12.01
CA LEU A 124 -2.25 18.17 11.44
C LEU A 124 -2.28 17.53 10.05
N VAL A 125 -3.30 16.69 9.80
CA VAL A 125 -3.48 15.98 8.52
C VAL A 125 -4.68 16.46 7.71
N ASN A 126 -5.49 17.36 8.30
CA ASN A 126 -6.65 17.96 7.65
C ASN A 126 -6.38 19.45 7.42
N PRO A 127 -5.68 19.84 6.34
CA PRO A 127 -5.31 21.23 6.08
C PRO A 127 -6.51 22.17 5.92
N ASN A 128 -7.70 21.63 5.63
CA ASN A 128 -8.92 22.41 5.46
C ASN A 128 -9.89 22.36 6.66
N MET A 129 -9.41 21.89 7.82
CA MET A 129 -10.20 21.88 9.05
C MET A 129 -10.60 23.31 9.46
N GLY A 130 -11.88 23.49 9.76
CA GLY A 130 -12.45 24.79 10.10
C GLY A 130 -12.91 25.62 8.89
N PHE A 131 -12.68 25.13 7.67
CA PHE A 131 -13.16 25.76 6.43
C PHE A 131 -14.18 24.88 5.71
N SER A 132 -13.75 23.76 5.12
CA SER A 132 -14.67 22.79 4.48
C SER A 132 -14.87 21.52 5.30
N VAL A 133 -14.02 21.28 6.31
CA VAL A 133 -14.16 20.16 7.23
C VAL A 133 -14.63 20.70 8.58
N ASP A 134 -15.86 20.36 8.94
CA ASP A 134 -16.49 20.74 10.20
C ASP A 134 -15.97 19.83 11.33
N ARG A 135 -15.29 20.43 12.32
CA ARG A 135 -14.68 19.71 13.43
C ARG A 135 -15.72 18.94 14.27
N PRO A 136 -16.84 19.53 14.72
CA PRO A 136 -17.88 18.80 15.45
C PRO A 136 -18.41 17.56 14.70
N THR A 137 -18.62 17.68 13.39
CA THR A 137 -19.04 16.54 12.56
C THR A 137 -17.97 15.45 12.53
N LEU A 138 -16.70 15.83 12.36
CA LEU A 138 -15.59 14.90 12.31
C LEU A 138 -15.40 14.16 13.65
N GLU A 139 -15.50 14.87 14.77
CA GLU A 139 -15.42 14.30 16.13
C GLU A 139 -16.59 13.36 16.41
N ARG A 140 -17.80 13.71 15.96
CA ARG A 140 -18.97 12.83 16.05
C ARG A 140 -18.81 11.56 15.23
N LEU A 141 -18.28 11.67 14.00
CA LEU A 141 -17.99 10.51 13.16
C LEU A 141 -16.93 9.60 13.79
N PHE A 142 -15.91 10.18 14.43
CA PHE A 142 -14.91 9.43 15.18
C PHE A 142 -15.55 8.65 16.34
N MET A 143 -16.33 9.31 17.20
CA MET A 143 -17.04 8.68 18.31
C MET A 143 -17.97 7.55 17.82
N GLN A 144 -18.70 7.77 16.73
CA GLN A 144 -19.57 6.76 16.14
C GLN A 144 -18.77 5.53 15.69
N ALA A 145 -17.64 5.76 15.01
CA ALA A 145 -16.77 4.70 14.55
C ALA A 145 -16.14 3.90 15.71
N GLU A 146 -15.82 4.54 16.84
CA GLU A 146 -15.37 3.86 18.06
C GLU A 146 -16.46 2.94 18.65
N ILE A 147 -17.73 3.36 18.60
CA ILE A 147 -18.88 2.57 19.08
C ILE A 147 -19.16 1.39 18.15
N ASP A 148 -19.08 1.61 16.83
CA ASP A 148 -19.40 0.62 15.81
C ASP A 148 -18.31 -0.46 15.64
N GLY A 149 -17.12 -0.22 16.20
CA GLY A 149 -16.04 -1.20 16.36
C GLY A 149 -14.83 -0.93 15.47
N GLU A 150 -13.80 -1.78 15.61
CA GLU A 150 -12.48 -1.52 15.01
C GLU A 150 -12.54 -1.41 13.48
N ALA A 151 -13.42 -2.16 12.80
CA ALA A 151 -13.58 -2.06 11.35
C ALA A 151 -13.96 -0.65 10.87
N GLU A 152 -14.98 -0.05 11.51
CA GLU A 152 -15.44 1.31 11.19
C GLU A 152 -14.40 2.35 11.64
N LEU A 153 -13.80 2.16 12.83
CA LEU A 153 -12.74 3.03 13.32
C LEU A 153 -11.59 3.13 12.31
N ARG A 154 -11.13 2.01 11.75
CA ARG A 154 -10.08 2.02 10.72
C ARG A 154 -10.51 2.71 9.45
N GLY A 155 -11.73 2.48 9.00
CA GLY A 155 -12.30 3.20 7.86
C GLY A 155 -12.24 4.71 8.09
N PHE A 156 -12.57 5.15 9.30
CA PHE A 156 -12.44 6.54 9.72
C PHE A 156 -10.98 7.00 9.72
N LEU A 157 -10.07 6.27 10.37
CA LEU A 157 -8.65 6.64 10.47
C LEU A 157 -7.98 6.76 9.08
N ALA A 158 -8.27 5.84 8.16
CA ALA A 158 -7.77 5.90 6.79
C ALA A 158 -8.35 7.12 6.05
N LYS A 159 -9.68 7.25 6.04
CA LYS A 159 -10.38 8.22 5.19
C LYS A 159 -10.26 9.66 5.67
N HIS A 160 -10.31 9.88 6.98
CA HIS A 160 -10.37 11.21 7.56
C HIS A 160 -9.07 11.65 8.22
N LEU A 161 -8.25 10.71 8.67
CA LEU A 161 -6.98 11.00 9.33
C LEU A 161 -5.76 10.60 8.49
N ASN A 162 -5.98 10.11 7.26
CA ASN A 162 -4.95 9.74 6.32
C ASN A 162 -3.89 8.79 6.92
N ILE A 163 -4.32 7.92 7.84
CA ILE A 163 -3.46 6.92 8.48
C ILE A 163 -3.34 5.72 7.54
N GLU A 164 -2.10 5.33 7.26
CA GLU A 164 -1.83 4.12 6.49
C GLU A 164 -2.22 2.89 7.30
N ILE A 165 -3.04 2.04 6.70
CA ILE A 165 -3.56 0.85 7.36
C ILE A 165 -2.56 -0.30 7.18
N GLY A 166 -1.85 -0.65 8.26
CA GLY A 166 -0.95 -1.81 8.33
C GLY A 166 -1.64 -3.12 8.71
N LEU A 167 -0.87 -4.22 8.75
CA LEU A 167 -1.32 -5.58 9.13
C LEU A 167 -1.92 -5.60 10.54
N ALA A 168 -1.25 -4.95 11.49
CA ALA A 168 -1.66 -4.87 12.89
C ALA A 168 -3.03 -4.24 13.11
N LEU A 169 -3.45 -3.35 12.21
CA LEU A 169 -4.71 -2.68 12.38
C LEU A 169 -5.90 -3.59 12.00
N MET A 170 -5.76 -4.72 11.25
CA MET A 170 -6.89 -5.42 10.57
C MET A 170 -8.09 -5.71 11.49
N SER A 171 -9.33 -5.50 11.03
CA SER A 171 -10.53 -5.75 11.86
C SER A 171 -10.63 -7.21 12.33
N ASP A 172 -10.09 -8.11 11.52
CA ASP A 172 -9.90 -9.54 11.83
C ASP A 172 -8.43 -9.85 12.18
N ALA A 173 -7.63 -8.84 12.55
CA ALA A 173 -6.25 -9.05 12.96
C ALA A 173 -6.24 -9.88 14.24
N TRP A 174 -5.41 -10.92 14.22
CA TRP A 174 -5.06 -11.61 15.44
C TRP A 174 -4.40 -10.61 16.40
N VAL A 175 -4.80 -10.58 17.67
CA VAL A 175 -4.28 -9.61 18.67
C VAL A 175 -2.75 -9.63 18.73
N GLY A 176 -2.11 -10.77 18.45
CA GLY A 176 -0.66 -10.87 18.40
C GLY A 176 0.01 -10.05 17.28
N ALA A 177 -0.72 -9.66 16.23
CA ALA A 177 -0.18 -8.96 15.07
C ALA A 177 0.37 -7.56 15.40
N GLU A 178 -0.15 -6.90 16.45
CA GLU A 178 0.37 -5.61 16.91
C GLU A 178 1.82 -5.69 17.42
N PHE A 179 2.26 -6.89 17.82
CA PHE A 179 3.61 -7.12 18.33
C PHE A 179 4.59 -7.60 17.26
N TRP A 180 4.16 -7.87 16.02
CA TRP A 180 5.04 -8.45 14.99
C TRP A 180 5.97 -7.42 14.36
N GLU A 181 5.44 -6.29 13.89
CA GLU A 181 6.25 -5.26 13.22
C GLU A 181 7.39 -4.71 14.10
N PRO A 182 7.19 -4.43 15.42
CA PRO A 182 8.28 -4.02 16.29
C PRO A 182 9.38 -5.07 16.49
N GLN A 183 9.08 -6.36 16.26
CA GLN A 183 10.02 -7.48 16.40
C GLN A 183 10.68 -7.86 15.08
N ALA A 184 10.38 -7.17 13.98
CA ALA A 184 10.93 -7.47 12.66
C ALA A 184 12.47 -7.32 12.67
N ALA A 185 13.18 -8.43 12.45
CA ALA A 185 14.63 -8.48 12.41
C ALA A 185 15.11 -8.60 10.95
N THR A 186 15.56 -7.49 10.35
CA THR A 186 16.00 -7.46 8.94
C THR A 186 17.26 -8.27 8.65
N TRP A 187 17.99 -8.70 9.68
CA TRP A 187 19.19 -9.53 9.56
C TRP A 187 18.90 -11.03 9.68
N LEU A 188 17.68 -11.41 10.08
CA LEU A 188 17.29 -12.80 10.30
C LEU A 188 16.89 -13.43 8.97
N ASN A 189 17.48 -14.57 8.63
CA ASN A 189 17.10 -15.41 7.50
C ASN A 189 17.04 -16.88 7.96
N LEU A 190 16.64 -17.79 7.06
CA LEU A 190 16.52 -19.22 7.38
C LEU A 190 17.85 -19.83 7.86
N GLU A 191 18.97 -19.49 7.23
CA GLU A 191 20.31 -19.98 7.61
C GLU A 191 20.65 -19.59 9.06
N GLN A 192 20.35 -18.34 9.44
CA GLN A 192 20.57 -17.87 10.82
C GLN A 192 19.71 -18.63 11.84
N ILE A 193 18.49 -19.03 11.49
CA ILE A 193 17.67 -19.88 12.37
C ILE A 193 18.31 -21.27 12.51
N LEU A 194 18.72 -21.88 11.41
CA LEU A 194 19.35 -23.21 11.40
C LEU A 194 20.66 -23.24 12.21
N GLU A 195 21.47 -22.18 12.14
CA GLU A 195 22.75 -22.08 12.84
C GLU A 195 22.61 -21.78 14.34
N ARG A 196 21.61 -20.97 14.73
CA ARG A 196 21.51 -20.41 16.09
C ARG A 196 20.56 -21.15 17.00
N CYS A 197 19.58 -21.86 16.44
CA CYS A 197 18.49 -22.43 17.25
C CYS A 197 18.82 -23.83 17.74
N GLU A 198 18.52 -24.09 19.01
CA GLU A 198 18.67 -25.43 19.62
C GLU A 198 17.47 -26.33 19.36
N VAL A 199 16.33 -25.75 19.01
CA VAL A 199 15.12 -26.47 18.57
C VAL A 199 14.43 -25.64 17.50
N ILE A 200 13.96 -26.32 16.45
CA ILE A 200 13.27 -25.73 15.32
C ILE A 200 12.01 -26.55 15.07
N ASP A 201 10.90 -25.85 14.89
CA ASP A 201 9.63 -26.39 14.43
C ASP A 201 9.30 -25.79 13.06
N VAL A 202 8.76 -26.61 12.17
CA VAL A 202 8.49 -26.26 10.77
C VAL A 202 7.06 -26.61 10.45
N GLY A 203 6.28 -25.61 10.05
CA GLY A 203 4.90 -25.76 9.61
C GLY A 203 4.76 -25.36 8.14
N GLY A 204 4.04 -26.19 7.38
CA GLY A 204 3.64 -25.86 6.02
C GLY A 204 2.12 -25.84 5.89
N ASP A 205 1.60 -24.91 5.11
CA ASP A 205 0.21 -24.92 4.64
C ASP A 205 0.23 -25.01 3.11
N GLY A 206 -0.16 -26.17 2.59
CA GLY A 206 -0.13 -26.48 1.17
C GLY A 206 -1.00 -25.57 0.30
N GLY A 207 -2.01 -24.94 0.88
CA GLY A 207 -3.04 -24.24 0.12
C GLY A 207 -3.68 -25.14 -0.96
N GLY A 208 -4.24 -24.51 -1.99
CA GLY A 208 -4.68 -25.18 -3.21
C GLY A 208 -4.11 -24.50 -4.46
N LEU A 209 -4.40 -25.02 -5.65
CA LEU A 209 -3.93 -24.45 -6.93
C LEU A 209 -4.43 -23.01 -7.23
N ASP A 210 -5.28 -22.46 -6.37
CA ASP A 210 -5.79 -21.08 -6.42
C ASP A 210 -5.31 -20.22 -5.22
N ASP A 211 -4.42 -20.77 -4.39
CA ASP A 211 -3.93 -20.15 -3.17
C ASP A 211 -2.40 -20.29 -3.06
N LEU A 212 -1.83 -19.73 -1.99
CA LEU A 212 -0.40 -19.78 -1.70
C LEU A 212 -0.03 -21.06 -0.94
N LEU A 213 1.13 -21.63 -1.25
CA LEU A 213 1.83 -22.58 -0.37
C LEU A 213 2.62 -21.74 0.63
N GLY A 214 2.38 -21.90 1.94
CA GLY A 214 3.07 -21.17 3.00
C GLY A 214 4.02 -22.07 3.80
N LEU A 215 5.18 -21.55 4.16
CA LEU A 215 6.14 -22.15 5.09
C LEU A 215 6.39 -21.20 6.25
N ALA A 216 6.34 -21.72 7.47
CA ALA A 216 6.73 -21.03 8.68
C ALA A 216 7.76 -21.88 9.45
N VAL A 217 8.90 -21.26 9.77
CA VAL A 217 9.98 -21.87 10.54
C VAL A 217 10.13 -21.07 11.82
N ILE A 218 9.93 -21.73 12.97
CA ILE A 218 10.10 -21.14 14.29
C ILE A 218 11.24 -21.85 15.00
N GLY A 219 12.25 -21.09 15.44
CA GLY A 219 13.38 -21.63 16.19
C GLY A 219 13.56 -20.93 17.53
N ARG A 220 13.98 -21.68 18.55
CA ARG A 220 14.42 -21.12 19.84
C ARG A 220 15.94 -21.06 19.86
N GLU A 221 16.49 -19.86 20.04
CA GLU A 221 17.92 -19.62 20.03
C GLU A 221 18.62 -20.34 21.20
N ALA A 222 19.74 -21.00 20.88
CA ALA A 222 20.52 -21.79 21.83
C ALA A 222 21.06 -20.93 22.98
N GLY A 223 20.91 -21.44 24.21
CA GLY A 223 21.38 -20.74 25.41
C GLY A 223 20.61 -19.46 25.76
N THR A 224 19.54 -19.13 25.02
CA THR A 224 18.64 -18.02 25.33
C THR A 224 17.18 -18.48 25.40
N ARG A 225 16.25 -17.53 25.57
CA ARG A 225 14.80 -17.77 25.49
C ARG A 225 14.17 -17.00 24.33
N ARG A 226 14.98 -16.51 23.39
CA ARG A 226 14.49 -15.79 22.21
C ARG A 226 13.97 -16.78 21.18
N TRP A 227 12.85 -16.41 20.56
CA TRP A 227 12.25 -17.14 19.46
C TRP A 227 12.43 -16.34 18.20
N PHE A 228 12.83 -17.02 17.13
CA PHE A 228 12.96 -16.47 15.80
C PHE A 228 11.91 -17.11 14.90
N HIS A 229 11.28 -16.30 14.07
CA HIS A 229 10.32 -16.73 13.08
C HIS A 229 10.79 -16.25 11.72
N TRP A 230 10.80 -17.16 10.75
CA TRP A 230 10.97 -16.86 9.34
C TRP A 230 9.83 -17.54 8.59
N ALA A 231 9.24 -16.84 7.63
CA ALA A 231 8.20 -17.38 6.77
C ALA A 231 8.49 -17.04 5.32
N HIS A 232 8.04 -17.92 4.44
CA HIS A 232 8.13 -17.76 3.00
C HIS A 232 6.90 -18.37 2.35
N ALA A 233 6.49 -17.85 1.21
CA ALA A 233 5.36 -18.40 0.46
C ALA A 233 5.73 -18.67 -1.00
N TRP A 234 4.98 -19.57 -1.64
CA TRP A 234 5.07 -19.81 -3.07
C TRP A 234 3.70 -19.58 -3.71
N ALA A 235 3.71 -18.99 -4.90
CA ALA A 235 2.52 -18.77 -5.70
C ALA A 235 2.67 -19.40 -7.08
N HIS A 236 1.64 -20.11 -7.53
CA HIS A 236 1.54 -20.52 -8.94
C HIS A 236 1.22 -19.31 -9.82
N PRO A 237 1.72 -19.25 -11.08
CA PRO A 237 1.35 -18.19 -12.01
C PRO A 237 -0.17 -18.07 -12.21
N SER A 238 -0.90 -19.18 -12.10
CA SER A 238 -2.37 -19.21 -12.16
C SER A 238 -3.05 -18.40 -11.06
N VAL A 239 -2.43 -18.25 -9.88
CA VAL A 239 -2.97 -17.43 -8.79
C VAL A 239 -3.06 -15.96 -9.24
N LEU A 240 -2.05 -15.46 -9.94
CA LEU A 240 -2.06 -14.08 -10.45
C LEU A 240 -3.16 -13.84 -11.51
N GLU A 241 -3.46 -14.86 -12.31
CA GLU A 241 -4.50 -14.79 -13.34
C GLU A 241 -5.92 -14.85 -12.76
N ARG A 242 -6.11 -15.67 -11.73
CA ARG A 242 -7.40 -15.88 -11.07
C ARG A 242 -7.70 -14.80 -10.04
N ARG A 243 -6.69 -14.37 -9.29
CA ARG A 243 -6.75 -13.35 -8.22
C ARG A 243 -6.12 -12.04 -8.68
N LYS A 244 -6.67 -11.47 -9.76
CA LYS A 244 -6.12 -10.26 -10.39
C LYS A 244 -6.00 -9.05 -9.45
N SER A 245 -6.89 -8.93 -8.47
CA SER A 245 -6.84 -7.86 -7.45
C SER A 245 -5.68 -8.02 -6.47
N GLU A 246 -5.28 -9.27 -6.19
CA GLU A 246 -4.20 -9.61 -5.25
C GLU A 246 -2.84 -9.69 -5.94
N ALA A 247 -2.82 -9.88 -7.26
CA ALA A 247 -1.60 -9.97 -8.05
C ALA A 247 -0.60 -8.83 -7.79
N PRO A 248 -0.99 -7.55 -7.63
CA PRO A 248 -0.05 -6.49 -7.25
C PRO A 248 0.61 -6.74 -5.91
N ARG A 249 -0.14 -7.20 -4.90
CA ARG A 249 0.39 -7.49 -3.56
C ARG A 249 1.31 -8.70 -3.56
N ILE A 250 0.97 -9.76 -4.31
CA ILE A 250 1.80 -10.96 -4.46
C ILE A 250 3.15 -10.59 -5.11
N LYS A 251 3.12 -9.78 -6.17
CA LYS A 251 4.36 -9.29 -6.81
C LYS A 251 5.18 -8.39 -5.91
N ASP A 252 4.52 -7.57 -5.09
CA ASP A 252 5.21 -6.76 -4.09
C ASP A 252 5.93 -7.62 -3.04
N LEU A 253 5.37 -8.77 -2.65
CA LEU A 253 6.00 -9.75 -1.75
C LEU A 253 7.16 -10.49 -2.43
N GLU A 254 6.99 -10.85 -3.71
CA GLU A 254 8.07 -11.44 -4.52
C GLU A 254 9.27 -10.51 -4.65
N ALA A 255 9.02 -9.22 -4.90
CA ALA A 255 10.08 -8.23 -5.06
C ALA A 255 10.92 -8.01 -3.79
N ILE A 256 10.37 -8.27 -2.60
CA ILE A 256 11.10 -8.17 -1.32
C ILE A 256 11.67 -9.51 -0.84
N GLY A 257 11.39 -10.61 -1.56
CA GLY A 257 11.94 -11.94 -1.28
C GLY A 257 11.15 -12.77 -0.27
N ASP A 258 9.96 -12.31 0.16
CA ASP A 258 9.10 -13.02 1.11
C ASP A 258 8.18 -14.06 0.41
N LEU A 259 8.15 -14.04 -0.92
CA LEU A 259 7.36 -14.95 -1.74
C LEU A 259 8.10 -15.32 -3.03
N THR A 260 7.94 -16.55 -3.53
CA THR A 260 8.44 -16.97 -4.85
C THR A 260 7.27 -17.26 -5.79
N ILE A 261 7.27 -16.68 -7.00
CA ILE A 261 6.32 -17.08 -8.04
C ILE A 261 6.99 -18.16 -8.90
N VAL A 262 6.52 -19.39 -8.77
CA VAL A 262 7.15 -20.55 -9.43
C VAL A 262 6.89 -20.56 -10.93
N LYS A 263 7.76 -21.24 -11.70
CA LYS A 263 7.63 -21.30 -13.16
C LYS A 263 6.70 -22.41 -13.62
N ARG A 264 6.78 -23.57 -12.98
CA ARG A 264 5.94 -24.74 -13.28
C ARG A 264 5.21 -25.19 -12.02
N ILE A 265 3.98 -25.65 -12.23
CA ILE A 265 3.21 -26.31 -11.17
C ILE A 265 4.02 -27.52 -10.67
N GLY A 266 4.30 -27.58 -9.37
CA GLY A 266 5.12 -28.62 -8.74
C GLY A 266 6.50 -28.12 -8.31
N ASP A 267 7.05 -27.06 -8.94
CA ASP A 267 8.32 -26.46 -8.49
C ASP A 267 8.18 -25.90 -7.05
N ASP A 268 6.98 -25.45 -6.67
CA ASP A 268 6.65 -24.99 -5.31
C ASP A 268 6.81 -26.08 -4.26
N VAL A 269 6.43 -27.32 -4.60
CA VAL A 269 6.57 -28.49 -3.72
C VAL A 269 8.01 -29.02 -3.71
N GLU A 270 8.75 -28.86 -4.81
CA GLU A 270 10.17 -29.24 -4.88
C GLU A 270 11.07 -28.26 -4.12
N GLU A 271 10.70 -26.97 -4.06
CA GLU A 271 11.44 -25.92 -3.35
C GLU A 271 11.11 -25.84 -1.85
N PHE A 272 9.92 -26.28 -1.43
CA PHE A 272 9.47 -26.36 -0.03
C PHE A 272 10.19 -27.46 0.77
#